data_AF-A0A1Y1Y0S0-F1
#
_entry.id   AF-A0A1Y1Y0S0-F1
#
_cell.length_a   1.000
_cell.length_b   1.000
_cell.length_c   1.000
_cell.angle_alpha   90.00
_cell.angle_beta   90.00
_cell.angle_gamma   90.00
#
_symmetry.space_group_name_H-M   'P 1'
#
loop_
_entity.id
_entity.type
_entity.pdbx_description
1 polymer ?
#
loop_
_entity_poly.entity_id
_entity_poly.type
_entity_poly.pdbx_seq_one_letter_code
_entity_poly.pdbx_strand_id
1 'polypeptide(L)'
;MKRYNWNCKQKILHLLRQELPNIYQVKPRQERINFRRIRPYVYVLTQAAFCLEIRSPLLESLSETILALIQQTPAVPKNLEDTLQAWGLTELKSRQFVVHLWNVLVEASYQIQGIPACVENLEARVKAKDSQVLDYAYACHLALPFSQYQQDLQGLRDRTKSKPRDGKRVASGFCKQQPPLAKPSTKVDQRRDMIERLVTFRELGNS
;
A
#
# COMPACT_ATOMS: atom_id res chain seq x y z
N MET A 1 -31.04 13.99 -21.71
CA MET A 1 -30.00 13.67 -20.71
C MET A 1 -28.72 13.04 -21.28
N LYS A 2 -28.76 12.10 -22.24
CA LYS A 2 -27.56 11.43 -22.79
C LYS A 2 -26.45 12.38 -23.30
N ARG A 3 -26.83 13.46 -24.01
CA ARG A 3 -25.87 14.45 -24.54
C ARG A 3 -25.18 15.28 -23.45
N TYR A 4 -25.88 15.58 -22.36
CA TYR A 4 -25.32 16.29 -21.21
C TYR A 4 -24.27 15.44 -20.49
N ASN A 5 -24.58 14.18 -20.18
CA ASN A 5 -23.64 13.26 -19.54
C ASN A 5 -22.39 13.01 -20.41
N TRP A 6 -22.57 12.90 -21.74
CA TRP A 6 -21.44 12.80 -22.66
C TRP A 6 -20.56 14.05 -22.61
N ASN A 7 -21.14 15.25 -22.67
CA ASN A 7 -20.39 16.50 -22.57
C ASN A 7 -19.62 16.62 -21.24
N CYS A 8 -20.25 16.25 -20.11
CA CYS A 8 -19.59 16.22 -18.81
C CYS A 8 -18.42 15.24 -18.79
N LYS A 9 -18.60 14.03 -19.33
CA LYS A 9 -17.53 13.02 -19.42
C LYS A 9 -16.36 13.53 -20.26
N GLN A 10 -16.61 14.14 -21.41
CA GLN A 10 -15.55 14.71 -22.25
C GLN A 10 -14.81 15.85 -21.55
N LYS A 11 -15.53 16.72 -20.83
CA LYS A 11 -14.92 17.80 -20.05
C LYS A 11 -14.02 17.25 -18.93
N ILE A 12 -14.47 16.22 -18.21
CA ILE A 12 -13.67 15.56 -17.18
C ILE A 12 -12.42 14.94 -17.79
N LEU A 13 -12.55 14.17 -18.88
CA LEU A 13 -11.40 13.58 -19.58
C LEU A 13 -10.42 14.64 -20.08
N HIS A 14 -10.93 15.76 -20.61
CA HIS A 14 -10.09 16.86 -21.05
C HIS A 14 -9.26 17.46 -19.91
N LEU A 15 -9.89 17.73 -18.77
CA LEU A 15 -9.20 18.24 -17.58
C LEU A 15 -8.18 17.24 -17.03
N LEU A 16 -8.55 15.94 -17.01
CA LEU A 16 -7.63 14.89 -16.58
C LEU A 16 -6.36 14.87 -17.45
N ARG A 17 -6.46 15.05 -18.76
CA ARG A 17 -5.30 15.04 -19.65
C ARG A 17 -4.39 16.25 -19.49
N GLN A 18 -4.94 17.40 -19.14
CA GLN A 18 -4.19 18.66 -19.07
C GLN A 18 -3.49 18.85 -17.73
N GLU A 19 -4.13 18.47 -16.63
CA GLU A 19 -3.65 18.79 -15.29
C GLU A 19 -3.23 17.53 -14.54
N LEU A 20 -1.95 17.45 -14.18
CA LEU A 20 -1.46 16.45 -13.25
C LEU A 20 -1.79 16.86 -11.81
N PRO A 21 -2.19 15.91 -10.95
CA PRO A 21 -2.38 16.19 -9.53
C PRO A 21 -1.14 16.79 -8.87
N ASN A 22 -1.33 17.84 -8.06
CA ASN A 22 -0.23 18.51 -7.34
C ASN A 22 0.61 17.54 -6.49
N ILE A 23 -0.02 16.49 -5.95
CA ILE A 23 0.68 15.48 -5.14
C ILE A 23 1.79 14.75 -5.92
N TYR A 24 1.74 14.71 -7.26
CA TYR A 24 2.79 14.08 -8.08
C TYR A 24 4.12 14.83 -8.04
N GLN A 25 4.09 16.11 -7.65
CA GLN A 25 5.30 16.91 -7.48
C GLN A 25 6.05 16.54 -6.20
N VAL A 26 5.36 15.90 -5.23
CA VAL A 26 5.95 15.48 -3.97
C VAL A 26 6.65 14.13 -4.17
N LYS A 27 7.96 14.10 -3.91
CA LYS A 27 8.76 12.88 -3.99
C LYS A 27 8.79 12.20 -2.61
N PRO A 28 8.13 11.05 -2.41
CA PRO A 28 8.21 10.32 -1.16
C PRO A 28 9.64 9.81 -0.92
N ARG A 29 10.13 9.93 0.32
CA ARG A 29 11.43 9.40 0.72
C ARG A 29 11.36 7.88 0.86
N GLN A 30 11.63 7.16 -0.23
CA GLN A 30 11.41 5.72 -0.32
C GLN A 30 12.16 4.92 0.75
N GLU A 31 13.34 5.39 1.20
CA GLU A 31 14.13 4.66 2.20
C GLU A 31 13.45 4.61 3.57
N ARG A 32 12.50 5.51 3.83
CA ARG A 32 11.75 5.57 5.09
C ARG A 32 10.48 4.73 5.08
N ILE A 33 10.06 4.23 3.92
CA ILE A 33 8.76 3.58 3.77
C ILE A 33 8.87 2.09 4.10
N ASN A 34 8.01 1.61 5.00
CA ASN A 34 7.92 0.19 5.33
C ASN A 34 7.03 -0.54 4.32
N PHE A 35 7.59 -0.84 3.15
CA PHE A 35 6.87 -1.53 2.07
C PHE A 35 6.32 -2.90 2.47
N ARG A 36 6.93 -3.58 3.44
CA ARG A 36 6.43 -4.85 3.96
C ARG A 36 5.03 -4.69 4.57
N ARG A 37 4.81 -3.63 5.35
CA ARG A 37 3.51 -3.36 5.99
C ARG A 37 2.51 -2.67 5.07
N ILE A 38 2.99 -1.95 4.05
CA ILE A 38 2.13 -1.34 3.03
C ILE A 38 1.65 -2.37 1.98
N ARG A 39 2.39 -3.45 1.76
CA ARG A 39 2.06 -4.47 0.75
C ARG A 39 0.62 -5.01 0.84
N PRO A 40 0.10 -5.47 1.99
CA PRO A 40 -1.31 -5.89 2.11
C PRO A 40 -2.31 -4.80 1.72
N TYR A 41 -1.97 -3.54 1.99
CA TYR A 41 -2.81 -2.40 1.62
C TYR A 41 -2.88 -2.21 0.11
N VAL A 42 -1.76 -2.37 -0.59
CA VAL A 42 -1.72 -2.33 -2.06
C VAL A 42 -2.58 -3.44 -2.64
N TYR A 43 -2.58 -4.63 -2.06
CA TYR A 43 -3.44 -5.74 -2.50
C TYR A 43 -4.93 -5.37 -2.42
N VAL A 44 -5.39 -4.84 -1.28
CA VAL A 44 -6.78 -4.38 -1.14
C VAL A 44 -7.10 -3.26 -2.14
N LEU A 45 -6.17 -2.33 -2.36
CA LEU A 45 -6.36 -1.24 -3.30
C LEU A 45 -6.45 -1.73 -4.75
N THR A 46 -5.60 -2.67 -5.15
CA THR A 46 -5.61 -3.30 -6.49
C THR A 46 -6.89 -4.10 -6.70
N GLN A 47 -7.31 -4.85 -5.67
CA GLN A 47 -8.57 -5.60 -5.69
C GLN A 47 -9.76 -4.68 -5.97
N ALA A 48 -9.85 -3.55 -5.25
CA ALA A 48 -10.92 -2.58 -5.43
C ALA A 48 -10.88 -1.90 -6.80
N ALA A 49 -9.70 -1.60 -7.33
CA ALA A 49 -9.57 -0.91 -8.62
C ALA A 49 -9.97 -1.79 -9.81
N PHE A 50 -9.52 -3.05 -9.81
CA PHE A 50 -9.76 -4.00 -10.89
C PHE A 50 -10.99 -4.91 -10.67
N CYS A 51 -11.69 -4.74 -9.54
CA CYS A 51 -12.81 -5.60 -9.14
C CYS A 51 -12.44 -7.10 -9.13
N LEU A 52 -11.24 -7.43 -8.66
CA LEU A 52 -10.74 -8.80 -8.63
C LEU A 52 -11.24 -9.55 -7.39
N GLU A 53 -11.31 -10.87 -7.51
CA GLU A 53 -11.47 -11.73 -6.34
C GLU A 53 -10.20 -11.71 -5.50
N ILE A 54 -10.35 -11.72 -4.17
CA ILE A 54 -9.22 -11.68 -3.24
C ILE A 54 -8.27 -12.89 -3.42
N ARG A 55 -8.77 -14.02 -3.92
CA ARG A 55 -8.00 -15.24 -4.14
C ARG A 55 -7.39 -15.34 -5.55
N SER A 56 -7.58 -14.32 -6.38
CA SER A 56 -7.11 -14.36 -7.76
C SER A 56 -5.58 -14.27 -7.82
N PRO A 57 -4.89 -15.17 -8.56
CA PRO A 57 -3.44 -15.07 -8.74
C PRO A 57 -3.04 -13.81 -9.53
N LEU A 58 -3.97 -13.24 -10.29
CA LEU A 58 -3.77 -11.95 -10.97
C LEU A 58 -3.65 -10.81 -9.96
N LEU A 59 -4.35 -10.87 -8.84
CA LEU A 59 -4.27 -9.84 -7.80
C LEU A 59 -2.84 -9.75 -7.26
N GLU A 60 -2.28 -10.90 -6.88
CA GLU A 60 -0.91 -11.00 -6.39
C GLU A 60 0.09 -10.48 -7.42
N SER A 61 0.00 -10.96 -8.66
CA SER A 61 0.90 -10.55 -9.74
C SER A 61 0.85 -9.04 -10.03
N LEU A 62 -0.35 -8.46 -10.11
CA LEU A 62 -0.53 -7.03 -10.36
C LEU A 62 -0.05 -6.18 -9.18
N SER A 63 -0.41 -6.54 -7.96
CA SER A 63 -0.01 -5.80 -6.76
C SER A 63 1.50 -5.83 -6.54
N GLU A 64 2.15 -6.97 -6.78
CA GLU A 64 3.61 -7.08 -6.72
C GLU A 64 4.30 -6.27 -7.82
N THR A 65 3.74 -6.26 -9.03
CA THR A 65 4.26 -5.43 -10.12
C THR A 65 4.14 -3.95 -9.78
N ILE A 66 3.01 -3.51 -9.21
CA ILE A 66 2.80 -2.13 -8.74
C ILE A 66 3.83 -1.76 -7.68
N LEU A 67 4.06 -2.64 -6.69
CA LEU A 67 5.08 -2.41 -5.66
C LEU A 67 6.48 -2.31 -6.24
N ALA A 68 6.83 -3.17 -7.19
CA ALA A 68 8.12 -3.12 -7.87
C ALA A 68 8.31 -1.80 -8.64
N LEU A 69 7.28 -1.34 -9.37
CA LEU A 69 7.31 -0.07 -10.09
C LEU A 69 7.50 1.13 -9.15
N ILE A 70 6.88 1.09 -7.97
CA ILE A 70 7.00 2.16 -6.97
C ILE A 70 8.37 2.14 -6.28
N GLN A 71 8.97 0.96 -6.10
CA GLN A 71 10.29 0.82 -5.48
C GLN A 71 11.44 1.13 -6.44
N GLN A 72 11.19 1.26 -7.75
CA GLN A 72 12.19 1.74 -8.69
C GLN A 72 12.46 3.22 -8.46
N THR A 73 13.73 3.63 -8.50
CA THR A 73 14.14 5.03 -8.42
C THR A 73 14.64 5.55 -9.77
N PRO A 74 14.09 6.65 -10.31
CA PRO A 74 12.99 7.45 -9.75
C PRO A 74 11.61 6.87 -10.09
N ALA A 75 10.74 6.73 -9.08
CA ALA A 75 9.35 6.38 -9.31
C ALA A 75 8.61 7.60 -9.85
N VAL A 76 7.91 7.42 -10.97
CA VAL A 76 7.14 8.48 -11.63
C VAL A 76 5.65 8.11 -11.58
N PRO A 77 4.80 8.86 -10.86
CA PRO A 77 3.37 8.56 -10.72
C PRO A 77 2.66 8.42 -12.06
N LYS A 78 3.05 9.25 -13.03
CA LYS A 78 2.45 9.24 -14.37
C LYS A 78 2.69 7.91 -15.10
N ASN A 79 3.89 7.35 -15.00
CA ASN A 79 4.19 6.05 -15.60
C ASN A 79 3.35 4.93 -14.96
N LEU A 80 3.07 5.04 -13.66
CA LEU A 80 2.17 4.11 -12.97
C LEU A 80 0.72 4.27 -13.47
N GLU A 81 0.23 5.50 -13.64
CA GLU A 81 -1.10 5.74 -14.23
C GLU A 81 -1.23 5.13 -15.63
N ASP A 82 -0.21 5.30 -16.47
CA ASP A 82 -0.22 4.84 -17.86
C ASP A 82 -0.13 3.31 -17.93
N THR A 83 0.65 2.70 -17.05
CA THR A 83 0.71 1.24 -16.90
C THR A 83 -0.64 0.66 -16.46
N LEU A 84 -1.29 1.28 -15.48
CA LEU A 84 -2.61 0.88 -15.01
C LEU A 84 -3.69 1.01 -16.09
N GLN A 85 -3.59 2.04 -16.94
CA GLN A 85 -4.47 2.19 -18.10
C GLN A 85 -4.23 1.11 -19.15
N ALA A 86 -2.97 0.76 -19.42
CA ALA A 86 -2.62 -0.33 -20.33
C ALA A 86 -3.16 -1.69 -19.84
N TRP A 87 -3.28 -1.87 -18.52
CA TRP A 87 -3.91 -3.04 -17.91
C TRP A 87 -5.44 -3.01 -17.86
N GLY A 88 -6.06 -1.94 -18.38
CA GLY A 88 -7.51 -1.84 -18.56
C GLY A 88 -8.25 -0.96 -17.54
N LEU A 89 -7.56 -0.24 -16.65
CA LEU A 89 -8.23 0.78 -15.84
C LEU A 89 -8.60 2.01 -16.69
N THR A 90 -9.76 2.59 -16.39
CA THR A 90 -10.12 3.88 -16.98
C THR A 90 -9.19 4.98 -16.48
N GLU A 91 -9.01 6.03 -17.29
CA GLU A 91 -8.17 7.19 -16.96
C GLU A 91 -8.50 7.81 -15.59
N LEU A 92 -9.79 7.87 -15.24
CA LEU A 92 -10.23 8.36 -13.93
C LEU A 92 -9.84 7.39 -12.79
N LYS A 93 -10.07 6.09 -12.96
CA LYS A 93 -9.77 5.09 -11.92
C LYS A 93 -8.27 4.93 -11.71
N SER A 94 -7.48 4.95 -12.78
CA SER A 94 -6.01 4.89 -12.68
C SER A 94 -5.47 6.10 -11.91
N ARG A 95 -5.95 7.31 -12.22
CA ARG A 95 -5.56 8.50 -11.47
C ARG A 95 -5.98 8.46 -10.02
N GLN A 96 -7.23 8.08 -9.73
CA GLN A 96 -7.70 7.95 -8.35
C GLN A 96 -6.85 6.96 -7.56
N PHE A 97 -6.54 5.81 -8.15
CA PHE A 97 -5.65 4.80 -7.56
C PHE A 97 -4.27 5.40 -7.25
N VAL A 98 -3.62 6.03 -8.25
CA VAL A 98 -2.25 6.53 -8.10
C VAL A 98 -2.21 7.70 -7.12
N VAL A 99 -3.13 8.67 -7.20
CA VAL A 99 -3.22 9.78 -6.25
C VAL A 99 -3.36 9.27 -4.82
N HIS A 100 -4.25 8.29 -4.61
CA HIS A 100 -4.48 7.73 -3.30
C HIS A 100 -3.24 6.99 -2.77
N LEU A 101 -2.66 6.11 -3.59
CA LEU A 101 -1.44 5.39 -3.23
C LEU A 101 -0.26 6.35 -2.98
N TRP A 102 -0.11 7.40 -3.78
CA TRP A 102 0.95 8.38 -3.61
C TRP A 102 0.80 9.17 -2.31
N ASN A 103 -0.43 9.58 -1.96
CA ASN A 103 -0.71 10.21 -0.66
C ASN A 103 -0.29 9.29 0.51
N VAL A 104 -0.63 8.01 0.44
CA VAL A 104 -0.28 7.01 1.45
C VAL A 104 1.24 6.83 1.57
N LEU A 105 1.96 6.80 0.45
CA LEU A 105 3.43 6.71 0.43
C LEU A 105 4.11 7.98 0.96
N VAL A 106 3.59 9.15 0.57
CA VAL A 106 4.07 10.44 1.06
C VAL A 106 3.87 10.52 2.57
N GLU A 107 2.67 10.21 3.08
CA GLU A 107 2.38 10.14 4.51
C GLU A 107 3.34 9.18 5.23
N ALA A 108 3.49 7.96 4.72
CA ALA A 108 4.40 6.95 5.28
C ALA A 108 5.85 7.47 5.37
N SER A 109 6.30 8.25 4.38
CA SER A 109 7.67 8.77 4.35
C SER A 109 7.97 9.83 5.42
N TYR A 110 6.93 10.44 6.01
CA TYR A 110 7.05 11.39 7.12
C TYR A 110 6.88 10.73 8.49
N GLN A 111 6.33 9.52 8.56
CA GLN A 111 6.14 8.79 9.81
C GLN A 111 7.43 8.11 10.29
N ILE A 112 7.66 8.11 11.61
CA ILE A 112 8.88 7.53 12.21
C ILE A 112 9.00 6.04 11.89
N GLN A 113 7.89 5.30 11.94
CA GLN A 113 7.88 3.87 11.68
C GLN A 113 7.76 3.53 10.18
N GLY A 114 7.63 4.55 9.31
CA GLY A 114 7.46 4.33 7.87
C GLY A 114 6.11 3.75 7.47
N ILE A 115 5.10 3.86 8.33
CA ILE A 115 3.77 3.29 8.12
C ILE A 115 2.74 4.42 8.23
N PRO A 116 1.81 4.53 7.27
CA PRO A 116 0.76 5.53 7.31
C PRO A 116 -0.36 5.13 8.29
N ALA A 117 -1.06 6.11 8.85
CA ALA A 117 -2.07 5.89 9.89
C ALA A 117 -3.23 5.01 9.41
N CYS A 118 -3.56 5.07 8.11
CA CYS A 118 -4.58 4.22 7.51
C CYS A 118 -4.25 2.72 7.62
N VAL A 119 -2.99 2.34 7.43
CA VAL A 119 -2.51 0.95 7.55
C VAL A 119 -2.51 0.51 9.01
N GLU A 120 -2.03 1.36 9.92
CA GLU A 120 -2.05 1.05 11.36
C GLU A 120 -3.48 0.82 11.88
N ASN A 121 -4.43 1.63 11.42
CA ASN A 121 -5.83 1.47 11.77
C ASN A 121 -6.41 0.14 11.26
N LEU A 122 -6.09 -0.26 10.02
CA LEU A 122 -6.54 -1.54 9.47
C LEU A 122 -5.95 -2.72 10.25
N GLU A 123 -4.66 -2.68 10.56
CA GLU A 123 -4.02 -3.72 11.37
C GLU A 123 -4.62 -3.81 12.79
N ALA A 124 -4.91 -2.66 13.41
CA ALA A 124 -5.56 -2.63 14.73
C ALA A 124 -6.95 -3.29 14.68
N ARG A 125 -7.72 -3.04 13.63
CA ARG A 125 -9.05 -3.66 13.42
C ARG A 125 -8.95 -5.16 13.17
N VAL A 126 -7.95 -5.63 12.42
CA VAL A 126 -7.72 -7.07 12.24
C VAL A 126 -7.38 -7.74 13.56
N LYS A 127 -6.52 -7.12 14.39
CA LYS A 127 -6.22 -7.61 15.74
C LYS A 127 -7.44 -7.66 16.64
N ALA A 128 -8.35 -6.69 16.48
CA ALA A 128 -9.64 -6.65 17.17
C ALA A 128 -10.70 -7.62 16.59
N LYS A 129 -10.36 -8.41 15.56
CA LYS A 129 -11.26 -9.35 14.86
C LYS A 129 -12.52 -8.69 14.28
N ASP A 130 -12.39 -7.45 13.82
CA ASP A 130 -13.46 -6.75 13.12
C ASP A 130 -13.77 -7.44 11.78
N SER A 131 -15.04 -7.79 11.55
CA SER A 131 -15.51 -8.48 10.35
C SER A 131 -15.48 -7.60 9.10
N GLN A 132 -15.36 -6.28 9.24
CA GLN A 132 -15.30 -5.35 8.11
C GLN A 132 -13.91 -5.27 7.45
N VAL A 133 -12.88 -5.91 8.03
CA VAL A 133 -11.50 -5.88 7.50
C VAL A 133 -11.01 -7.26 7.07
N LEU A 134 -11.93 -8.16 6.72
CA LEU A 134 -11.61 -9.52 6.27
C LEU A 134 -10.75 -9.52 5.00
N ASP A 135 -11.03 -8.65 4.03
CA ASP A 135 -10.24 -8.53 2.80
C ASP A 135 -8.79 -8.14 3.12
N TYR A 136 -8.60 -7.20 4.06
CA TYR A 136 -7.27 -6.81 4.50
C TYR A 136 -6.56 -7.91 5.30
N ALA A 137 -7.28 -8.65 6.16
CA ALA A 137 -6.72 -9.80 6.86
C ALA A 137 -6.25 -10.89 5.89
N TYR A 138 -7.00 -11.14 4.82
CA TYR A 138 -6.61 -12.09 3.77
C TYR A 138 -5.42 -11.56 2.96
N ALA A 139 -5.42 -10.28 2.58
CA ALA A 139 -4.29 -9.66 1.92
C ALA A 139 -3.00 -9.75 2.76
N CYS A 140 -3.10 -9.63 4.08
CA CYS A 140 -1.98 -9.88 4.99
C CYS A 140 -1.43 -11.30 4.85
N HIS A 141 -2.31 -12.30 4.73
CA HIS A 141 -1.90 -13.69 4.52
C HIS A 141 -1.18 -13.88 3.18
N LEU A 142 -1.72 -13.32 2.09
CA LEU A 142 -1.09 -13.37 0.76
C LEU A 142 0.29 -12.69 0.72
N ALA A 143 0.48 -11.62 1.50
CA ALA A 143 1.73 -10.88 1.55
C ALA A 143 2.83 -11.56 2.39
N LEU A 144 2.50 -12.61 3.16
CA LEU A 144 3.45 -13.28 4.07
C LEU A 144 4.67 -13.89 3.35
N PRO A 145 4.54 -14.64 2.25
CA PRO A 145 5.68 -15.30 1.61
C PRO A 145 6.74 -14.29 1.15
N PHE A 146 6.31 -13.18 0.56
CA PHE A 146 7.22 -12.13 0.10
C PHE A 146 7.87 -11.35 1.24
N SER A 147 7.15 -11.22 2.36
CA SER A 147 7.68 -10.61 3.58
C SER A 147 8.81 -11.45 4.20
N GLN A 148 8.70 -12.77 4.14
CA GLN A 148 9.73 -13.70 4.62
C GLN A 148 10.92 -13.75 3.67
N TYR A 149 10.66 -13.82 2.36
CA TYR A 149 11.71 -13.83 1.34
C TYR A 149 12.60 -12.58 1.37
N GLN A 150 12.02 -11.39 1.61
CA GLN A 150 12.81 -10.16 1.80
C GLN A 150 13.72 -10.23 3.04
N GLN A 151 13.27 -10.83 4.14
CA GLN A 151 14.09 -11.00 5.34
C GLN A 151 15.26 -11.95 5.10
N ASP A 152 15.02 -13.06 4.38
CA ASP A 152 16.07 -14.04 4.07
C ASP A 152 17.14 -13.45 3.13
N LEU A 153 16.74 -12.66 2.13
CA LEU A 153 17.66 -11.94 1.25
C LEU A 153 18.49 -10.88 2.00
N GLN A 154 17.90 -10.17 2.96
CA GLN A 154 18.65 -9.25 3.82
C GLN A 154 19.65 -9.99 4.70
N GLY A 155 19.26 -11.11 5.31
CA GLY A 155 20.17 -11.97 6.08
C GLY A 155 21.33 -12.52 5.24
N LEU A 156 21.11 -12.84 3.96
CA LEU A 156 22.16 -13.26 3.03
C LEU A 156 23.10 -12.12 2.61
N ARG A 157 22.59 -10.89 2.46
CA ARG A 157 23.42 -9.69 2.19
C ARG A 157 24.29 -9.31 3.40
N ASP A 158 23.78 -9.46 4.62
CA ASP A 158 24.55 -9.19 5.83
C ASP A 158 25.67 -10.23 6.03
N ARG A 159 25.45 -11.48 5.60
CA ARG A 159 26.49 -12.53 5.57
C ARG A 159 27.57 -12.33 4.50
N THR A 160 27.26 -11.66 3.39
CA THR A 160 28.26 -11.36 2.34
C THR A 160 29.04 -10.06 2.61
N LYS A 161 28.56 -9.21 3.52
CA LYS A 161 29.31 -8.04 4.03
C LYS A 161 30.21 -8.35 5.24
N SER A 162 30.09 -9.52 5.86
CA SER A 162 31.07 -9.95 6.85
C SER A 162 32.33 -10.46 6.15
N LYS A 163 33.41 -9.65 6.20
CA LYS A 163 34.79 -10.12 6.00
C LYS A 163 35.05 -11.40 6.81
N PRO A 164 35.96 -12.29 6.36
CA PRO A 164 36.39 -13.42 7.18
C PRO A 164 36.98 -12.90 8.48
N ARG A 165 36.33 -13.19 9.61
CA ARG A 165 36.95 -13.05 10.92
C ARG A 165 37.64 -14.36 11.23
N ASP A 166 38.97 -14.29 11.23
CA ASP A 166 39.83 -15.26 11.87
C ASP A 166 39.39 -15.54 13.31
N GLY A 167 39.70 -16.76 13.74
CA GLY A 167 39.00 -17.46 14.79
C GLY A 167 39.00 -16.83 16.18
N LYS A 168 37.97 -17.20 16.94
CA LYS A 168 38.08 -17.76 18.31
C LYS A 168 36.68 -18.17 18.80
N ARG A 169 36.58 -19.41 19.31
CA ARG A 169 35.47 -19.92 20.13
C ARG A 169 35.27 -19.00 21.35
N VAL A 170 34.03 -18.88 21.85
CA VAL A 170 33.59 -19.29 23.23
C VAL A 170 32.04 -19.21 23.35
N ALA A 171 31.47 -20.32 23.84
CA ALA A 171 30.30 -20.60 24.70
C ALA A 171 29.02 -19.72 24.79
N SER A 172 27.89 -20.43 24.67
CA SER A 172 26.65 -20.47 25.50
C SER A 172 26.10 -19.24 26.23
N GLY A 173 24.77 -19.03 26.10
CA GLY A 173 23.99 -18.27 27.09
C GLY A 173 22.52 -18.06 26.72
N PHE A 174 21.65 -18.96 27.18
CA PHE A 174 20.19 -18.76 27.32
C PHE A 174 19.90 -17.59 28.27
N CYS A 175 18.94 -16.70 27.97
CA CYS A 175 17.88 -16.31 28.94
C CYS A 175 16.76 -15.47 28.30
N LYS A 176 15.53 -15.76 28.72
CA LYS A 176 14.27 -15.09 28.41
C LYS A 176 14.14 -13.75 29.15
N GLN A 177 13.37 -12.79 28.63
CA GLN A 177 12.22 -12.13 29.31
C GLN A 177 11.66 -10.92 28.52
N GLN A 178 10.34 -10.89 28.41
CA GLN A 178 9.43 -9.76 28.11
C GLN A 178 8.40 -9.74 29.27
N PRO A 179 7.49 -8.73 29.41
CA PRO A 179 7.55 -7.27 29.29
C PRO A 179 6.92 -6.60 30.56
N PRO A 180 6.44 -5.33 30.56
CA PRO A 180 4.98 -5.18 30.50
C PRO A 180 4.40 -3.91 29.80
N LEU A 181 3.07 -3.96 29.71
CA LEU A 181 2.06 -3.14 29.02
C LEU A 181 1.96 -1.65 29.41
N ALA A 182 1.56 -0.81 28.44
CA ALA A 182 0.96 0.51 28.69
C ALA A 182 -0.38 0.67 27.93
N LYS A 183 -1.33 1.33 28.60
CA LYS A 183 -2.77 1.46 28.28
C LYS A 183 -3.05 2.45 27.14
N PRO A 184 -4.16 2.31 26.39
CA PRO A 184 -4.58 3.30 25.40
C PRO A 184 -5.36 4.47 26.04
N SER A 185 -4.98 5.69 25.65
CA SER A 185 -5.66 6.95 25.97
C SER A 185 -6.67 7.30 24.87
N THR A 186 -7.85 7.70 25.31
CA THR A 186 -9.02 8.14 24.55
C THR A 186 -8.80 9.47 23.83
N LYS A 187 -9.14 9.54 22.54
CA LYS A 187 -9.90 10.65 21.93
C LYS A 187 -10.40 10.24 20.53
N VAL A 188 -11.64 9.78 20.58
CA VAL A 188 -12.65 9.70 19.50
C VAL A 188 -12.91 11.16 19.08
N ASP A 189 -12.75 11.56 17.80
CA ASP A 189 -13.89 11.96 16.95
C ASP A 189 -13.47 12.49 15.55
N GLN A 190 -12.55 11.83 14.85
CA GLN A 190 -12.25 12.18 13.43
C GLN A 190 -12.24 10.96 12.47
N ARG A 191 -12.72 9.79 12.93
CA ARG A 191 -12.51 8.49 12.28
C ARG A 191 -13.62 8.04 11.32
N ARG A 192 -14.66 8.84 11.08
CA ARG A 192 -15.78 8.45 10.19
C ARG A 192 -15.55 8.75 8.70
N ASP A 193 -14.70 9.71 8.36
CA ASP A 193 -14.56 10.20 6.97
C ASP A 193 -13.78 9.28 6.01
N MET A 194 -13.00 8.32 6.52
CA MET A 194 -12.07 7.56 5.66
C MET A 194 -12.66 6.27 5.10
N ILE A 195 -13.67 5.69 5.79
CA ILE A 195 -14.38 4.49 5.33
C ILE A 195 -15.38 4.84 4.22
N GLU A 196 -16.02 6.01 4.29
CA GLU A 196 -16.89 6.50 3.21
C GLU A 196 -16.13 6.62 1.88
N ARG A 197 -14.82 6.90 1.90
CA ARG A 197 -13.98 7.02 0.68
C ARG A 197 -13.63 5.67 0.03
N LEU A 198 -13.52 4.60 0.80
CA LEU A 198 -13.34 3.25 0.25
C LEU A 198 -14.68 2.63 -0.20
N VAL A 199 -15.79 2.97 0.48
CA VAL A 199 -17.15 2.57 0.09
C VAL A 199 -17.60 3.31 -1.17
N THR A 200 -17.33 4.62 -1.30
CA THR A 200 -17.59 5.36 -2.57
C THR A 200 -16.80 4.81 -3.75
N PHE A 201 -15.64 4.19 -3.52
CA PHE A 201 -14.88 3.51 -4.58
C PHE A 201 -15.65 2.31 -5.18
N ARG A 202 -16.51 1.66 -4.39
CA ARG A 202 -17.34 0.53 -4.80
C ARG A 202 -18.67 0.99 -5.43
N GLU A 203 -19.24 2.10 -4.95
CA GLU A 203 -20.55 2.58 -5.40
C GLU A 203 -20.54 3.33 -6.74
N LEU A 204 -19.42 3.94 -7.12
CA LEU A 204 -19.26 4.59 -8.44
C LEU A 204 -19.10 3.60 -9.62
N GLY A 205 -19.10 2.30 -9.36
CA GLY A 205 -19.00 1.24 -10.37
C GLY A 205 -20.34 0.69 -10.88
N ASN A 206 -21.47 1.11 -10.30
CA ASN A 206 -22.81 0.64 -10.64
C ASN A 206 -23.67 1.70 -11.36
N SER A 207 -23.06 2.65 -12.09
CA SER A 207 -23.76 3.70 -12.86
C SER A 207 -23.26 3.82 -14.28
#